data_AF-A0A3S4RNF0-F1
#
_entry.id   AF-A0A3S4RNF0-F1
#
_cell.length_a   1.000
_cell.length_b   1.000
_cell.length_c   1.000
_cell.angle_alpha   90.00
_cell.angle_beta   90.00
_cell.angle_gamma   90.00
#
_symmetry.space_group_name_H-M   'P 1'
#
loop_
_entity.id
_entity.type
_entity.pdbx_description
1 polymer ?
#
loop_
_entity_poly.entity_id
_entity_poly.type
_entity_poly.pdbx_seq_one_letter_code
_entity_poly.pdbx_strand_id
1 'polypeptide(L)'
;MKKIFLMLVLVSVTFFTLAQNDYQKKYPYNEYNKGWALVKTQSGTYGFVDKNGKSVVFPIYSKIEKFGQYDQDLALVKSISDSYGFIDRQGKEAIPAIYDLKEIETNFRSIKSKHIK
;
A
#
# COMPACT_ATOMS: atom_id res chain seq x y z
N MET A 1 -18.92 -20.36 24.05
CA MET A 1 -17.66 -19.69 23.63
C MET A 1 -17.32 -19.90 22.15
N LYS A 2 -17.30 -21.12 21.60
CA LYS A 2 -16.98 -21.37 20.17
C LYS A 2 -17.90 -20.70 19.14
N LYS A 3 -19.21 -20.59 19.41
CA LYS A 3 -20.20 -19.98 18.49
C LYS A 3 -20.05 -18.47 18.33
N ILE A 4 -19.68 -17.76 19.40
CA ILE A 4 -19.45 -16.30 19.39
C ILE A 4 -18.17 -15.96 18.63
N PHE A 5 -17.10 -16.73 18.84
CA PHE A 5 -15.86 -16.59 18.09
C PHE A 5 -16.06 -16.86 16.59
N LEU A 6 -16.81 -17.91 16.24
CA LEU A 6 -17.13 -18.23 14.84
C LEU A 6 -17.96 -17.11 14.17
N MET A 7 -18.93 -16.53 14.88
CA MET A 7 -19.68 -15.37 14.39
C MET A 7 -18.79 -14.13 14.20
N LEU A 8 -17.87 -13.83 15.13
CA LEU A 8 -16.95 -12.69 14.99
C LEU A 8 -15.99 -12.87 13.81
N VAL A 9 -15.50 -14.08 13.57
CA VAL A 9 -14.69 -14.40 12.40
C VAL A 9 -15.51 -14.23 11.12
N LEU A 10 -16.73 -14.75 11.06
CA LEU A 10 -17.64 -14.57 9.92
C LEU A 10 -17.96 -13.09 9.65
N VAL A 11 -18.23 -12.30 10.68
CA VAL A 11 -18.43 -10.84 10.57
C VAL A 11 -17.16 -10.16 10.03
N SER A 12 -15.97 -10.49 10.55
CA SER A 12 -14.73 -9.91 10.03
C SER A 12 -14.48 -10.27 8.57
N VAL A 13 -14.79 -11.51 8.15
CA VAL A 13 -14.64 -11.97 6.77
C VAL A 13 -15.64 -11.29 5.84
N THR A 14 -16.90 -11.12 6.25
CA THR A 14 -17.90 -10.42 5.43
C THR A 14 -17.58 -8.93 5.29
N PHE A 15 -17.16 -8.26 6.36
CA PHE A 15 -16.67 -6.87 6.28
C PHE A 15 -15.45 -6.74 5.36
N PHE A 16 -14.52 -7.69 5.43
CA PHE A 16 -13.34 -7.72 4.55
C PHE A 16 -13.69 -8.01 3.07
N THR A 17 -14.80 -8.71 2.82
CA THR A 17 -15.28 -9.01 1.46
C THR A 17 -16.02 -7.83 0.86
N LEU A 18 -16.86 -7.11 1.64
CA LEU A 18 -17.56 -5.91 1.19
C LEU A 18 -16.60 -4.76 0.86
N ALA A 19 -15.53 -4.60 1.65
CA ALA A 19 -14.51 -3.57 1.41
C ALA A 19 -13.74 -3.73 0.09
N GLN A 20 -13.71 -4.94 -0.52
CA GLN A 20 -12.99 -5.18 -1.78
C GLN A 20 -13.74 -4.67 -3.02
N ASN A 21 -15.04 -4.39 -2.93
CA ASN A 21 -15.86 -3.93 -4.06
C ASN A 21 -16.12 -2.40 -4.08
N ASP A 22 -15.61 -1.63 -3.12
CA ASP A 22 -15.96 -0.20 -2.90
C ASP A 22 -14.88 0.81 -3.34
N TYR A 23 -14.01 0.46 -4.29
CA TYR A 23 -13.05 1.45 -4.82
C TYR A 23 -13.78 2.55 -5.61
N GLN A 24 -13.54 3.81 -5.24
CA GLN A 24 -13.99 4.98 -6.00
C GLN A 24 -13.41 4.96 -7.42
N LYS A 25 -12.15 4.53 -7.55
CA LYS A 25 -11.46 4.47 -8.85
C LYS A 25 -10.49 3.30 -8.89
N LYS A 26 -10.46 2.63 -10.04
CA LYS A 26 -9.46 1.61 -10.39
C LYS A 26 -8.72 2.06 -11.65
N TYR A 27 -7.40 2.03 -11.60
CA TYR A 27 -6.53 2.40 -12.71
C TYR A 27 -6.18 1.16 -13.55
N PRO A 28 -5.70 1.34 -14.79
CA PRO A 28 -5.28 0.22 -15.63
C PRO A 28 -4.22 -0.65 -14.95
N TYR A 29 -4.24 -1.95 -15.29
CA TYR A 29 -3.22 -2.88 -14.85
C TYR A 29 -1.87 -2.61 -15.53
N ASN A 30 -0.77 -2.98 -14.86
CA ASN A 30 0.60 -2.92 -15.39
C ASN A 30 1.19 -1.50 -15.55
N GLU A 31 0.51 -0.45 -15.07
CA GLU A 31 1.03 0.92 -15.07
C GLU A 31 2.15 1.15 -14.04
N TYR A 32 2.10 0.42 -12.92
CA TYR A 32 3.04 0.55 -11.80
C TYR A 32 3.88 -0.72 -11.60
N ASN A 33 3.23 -1.88 -11.64
CA ASN A 33 3.87 -3.19 -11.51
C ASN A 33 3.05 -4.25 -12.27
N LYS A 34 3.71 -5.32 -12.73
CA LYS A 34 3.07 -6.36 -13.54
C LYS A 34 1.94 -7.04 -12.75
N GLY A 35 0.74 -7.04 -13.33
CA GLY A 35 -0.45 -7.66 -12.76
C GLY A 35 -1.14 -6.84 -11.66
N TRP A 36 -0.66 -5.64 -11.36
CA TRP A 36 -1.25 -4.78 -10.34
C TRP A 36 -2.02 -3.63 -10.97
N ALA A 37 -3.11 -3.23 -10.31
CA ALA A 37 -3.85 -2.00 -10.59
C ALA A 37 -3.83 -1.11 -9.36
N LEU A 38 -3.51 0.18 -9.52
CA LEU A 38 -3.70 1.18 -8.47
C LEU A 38 -5.21 1.31 -8.22
N VAL A 39 -5.60 1.43 -6.97
CA VAL A 39 -6.99 1.68 -6.57
C VAL A 39 -7.05 2.86 -5.62
N LYS A 40 -8.17 3.58 -5.66
CA LYS A 40 -8.49 4.68 -4.76
C LYS A 40 -9.80 4.35 -4.05
N THR A 41 -9.81 4.41 -2.72
CA THR A 41 -11.01 4.21 -1.89
C THR A 41 -11.92 5.44 -1.91
N GLN A 42 -13.13 5.30 -1.40
CA GLN A 42 -14.03 6.44 -1.17
C GLN A 42 -13.44 7.47 -0.19
N SER A 43 -12.61 7.04 0.77
CA SER A 43 -11.92 7.94 1.71
C SER A 43 -10.70 8.65 1.10
N GLY A 44 -10.36 8.35 -0.15
CA GLY A 44 -9.28 9.01 -0.87
C GLY A 44 -7.89 8.40 -0.66
N THR A 45 -7.80 7.22 -0.04
CA THR A 45 -6.55 6.49 0.12
C THR A 45 -6.28 5.54 -1.04
N TYR A 46 -5.00 5.23 -1.25
CA TYR A 46 -4.48 4.47 -2.38
C TYR A 46 -3.78 3.19 -1.93
N GLY A 47 -3.94 2.16 -2.75
CA GLY A 47 -3.30 0.85 -2.61
C GLY A 47 -3.23 0.14 -3.97
N PHE A 48 -2.87 -1.13 -3.96
CA PHE A 48 -2.80 -1.96 -5.17
C PHE A 48 -3.61 -3.22 -5.00
N VAL A 49 -4.26 -3.65 -6.08
CA VAL A 49 -4.93 -4.95 -6.16
C VAL A 49 -4.36 -5.79 -7.29
N ASP A 50 -4.45 -7.11 -7.13
CA ASP A 50 -4.12 -8.07 -8.17
C ASP A 50 -5.26 -8.20 -9.21
N LYS A 51 -5.09 -9.13 -10.16
CA LYS A 51 -6.09 -9.41 -11.20
C LYS A 51 -7.39 -10.02 -10.66
N ASN A 52 -7.36 -10.63 -9.49
CA ASN A 52 -8.51 -11.19 -8.81
C ASN A 52 -9.22 -10.15 -7.90
N GLY A 53 -8.70 -8.93 -7.84
CA GLY A 53 -9.22 -7.87 -6.97
C GLY A 53 -8.73 -7.94 -5.53
N LYS A 54 -7.83 -8.88 -5.19
CA LYS A 54 -7.27 -8.99 -3.84
C LYS A 54 -6.24 -7.88 -3.63
N SER A 55 -6.29 -7.22 -2.48
CA SER A 55 -5.28 -6.23 -2.10
C SER A 55 -3.88 -6.86 -2.03
N VAL A 56 -2.96 -6.29 -2.80
CA VAL A 56 -1.51 -6.53 -2.71
C VAL A 56 -0.88 -5.51 -1.77
N VAL A 57 -1.32 -4.25 -1.88
CA VAL A 57 -1.01 -3.18 -0.92
C VAL A 57 -2.35 -2.65 -0.42
N PHE A 58 -2.56 -2.67 0.89
CA PHE A 58 -3.78 -2.12 1.47
C PHE A 58 -3.91 -0.64 1.15
N PRO A 59 -5.12 -0.15 0.87
CA PRO A 59 -5.31 1.24 0.48
C PRO A 59 -5.30 2.17 1.70
N ILE A 60 -4.11 2.40 2.26
CA ILE A 60 -3.90 3.18 3.49
C ILE A 60 -3.05 4.44 3.26
N TYR A 61 -2.50 4.61 2.06
CA TYR A 61 -1.62 5.72 1.74
C TYR A 61 -2.40 6.88 1.11
N SER A 62 -2.04 8.13 1.40
CA SER A 62 -2.60 9.30 0.72
C SER A 62 -2.02 9.48 -0.70
N LYS A 63 -0.85 8.90 -0.98
CA LYS A 63 -0.21 8.89 -2.31
C LYS A 63 0.72 7.68 -2.46
N ILE A 64 0.80 7.15 -3.67
CA ILE A 64 1.80 6.14 -4.07
C ILE A 64 2.40 6.59 -5.41
N GLU A 65 3.72 6.76 -5.45
CA GLU A 65 4.46 7.12 -6.67
C GLU A 65 4.77 5.89 -7.53
N LYS A 66 5.30 6.13 -8.74
CA LYS A 66 5.84 5.04 -9.56
C LYS A 66 7.13 4.47 -8.95
N PHE A 67 7.36 3.18 -9.18
CA PHE A 67 8.65 2.55 -8.88
C PHE A 67 9.78 3.21 -9.68
N GLY A 68 10.99 3.24 -9.12
CA GLY A 68 12.18 3.71 -9.85
C GLY A 68 12.58 5.16 -9.62
N GLN A 69 11.84 5.95 -8.83
CA GLN A 69 12.20 7.34 -8.56
C GLN A 69 13.47 7.46 -7.69
N TYR A 70 13.61 6.60 -6.68
CA TYR A 70 14.77 6.56 -5.77
C TYR A 70 15.59 5.29 -5.94
N ASP A 71 14.91 4.19 -6.22
CA ASP A 71 15.48 2.87 -6.44
C ASP A 71 14.57 2.07 -7.37
N GLN A 72 15.14 1.22 -8.22
CA GLN A 72 14.38 0.48 -9.24
C GLN A 72 13.26 -0.37 -8.64
N ASP A 73 13.40 -0.84 -7.39
CA ASP A 73 12.49 -1.78 -6.76
C ASP A 73 11.61 -1.16 -5.68
N LEU A 74 11.71 0.15 -5.46
CA LEU A 74 10.95 0.88 -4.45
C LEU A 74 10.03 1.92 -5.07
N ALA A 75 8.82 2.03 -4.51
CA ALA A 75 7.89 3.12 -4.77
C ALA A 75 7.72 3.94 -3.49
N LEU A 76 7.86 5.27 -3.62
CA LEU A 76 7.63 6.20 -2.51
C LEU A 76 6.13 6.21 -2.17
N VAL A 77 5.82 6.10 -0.89
CA VAL A 77 4.45 6.20 -0.37
C VAL A 77 4.35 7.34 0.63
N LYS A 78 3.17 7.96 0.68
CA LYS A 78 2.83 9.01 1.62
C LYS A 78 1.69 8.55 2.53
N SER A 79 1.88 8.61 3.83
CA SER A 79 0.85 8.33 4.83
C SER A 79 -0.25 9.40 4.82
N ILE A 80 -1.36 9.15 5.52
CA ILE A 80 -2.39 10.17 5.75
C ILE A 80 -1.94 11.29 6.71
N SER A 81 -0.86 11.05 7.47
CA SER A 81 -0.28 11.99 8.44
C SER A 81 0.94 12.73 7.89
N ASP A 82 1.07 12.84 6.57
CA ASP A 82 2.13 13.58 5.87
C ASP A 82 3.57 13.02 5.97
N SER A 83 3.75 11.83 6.55
CA SER A 83 5.04 11.10 6.55
C SER A 83 5.24 10.20 5.32
N TYR A 84 6.49 9.89 4.99
CA TYR A 84 6.92 9.18 3.79
C TYR A 84 7.69 7.90 4.12
N GLY A 85 7.54 6.90 3.24
CA GLY A 85 8.20 5.59 3.32
C GLY A 85 8.25 4.94 1.95
N PHE A 86 8.52 3.64 1.89
CA PHE A 86 8.61 2.91 0.64
C PHE A 86 7.96 1.53 0.72
N ILE A 87 7.31 1.15 -0.37
CA ILE A 87 6.88 -0.23 -0.63
C ILE A 87 7.77 -0.89 -1.68
N ASP A 88 7.95 -2.21 -1.59
CA ASP A 88 8.68 -3.01 -2.57
C ASP A 88 7.78 -3.57 -3.70
N ARG A 89 8.39 -4.26 -4.67
CA ARG A 89 7.69 -4.94 -5.78
C ARG A 89 6.85 -6.14 -5.35
N GLN A 90 6.89 -6.56 -4.09
CA GLN A 90 6.00 -7.58 -3.52
C GLN A 90 4.84 -6.95 -2.73
N GLY A 91 4.83 -5.63 -2.58
CA GLY A 91 3.78 -4.86 -1.91
C GLY A 91 4.01 -4.76 -0.41
N LYS A 92 5.20 -5.14 0.08
CA LYS A 92 5.55 -4.98 1.49
C LYS A 92 6.07 -3.59 1.73
N GLU A 93 5.79 -3.05 2.91
CA GLU A 93 6.44 -1.84 3.40
C GLU A 93 7.91 -2.17 3.70
N ALA A 94 8.80 -1.74 2.80
CA ALA A 94 10.24 -1.97 2.91
C ALA A 94 10.91 -0.92 3.79
N ILE A 95 10.37 0.31 3.79
CA ILE A 95 10.77 1.40 4.68
C ILE A 95 9.47 2.00 5.26
N PRO A 96 9.31 2.04 6.59
CA PRO A 96 8.09 2.54 7.21
C PRO A 96 7.84 4.01 6.86
N ALA A 97 6.57 4.37 6.71
CA ALA A 97 6.16 5.74 6.38
C ALA A 97 6.22 6.68 7.60
N ILE A 98 7.44 6.95 8.08
CA ILE A 98 7.72 7.73 9.30
C ILE A 98 8.71 8.89 9.07
N TYR A 99 9.14 9.10 7.84
CA TYR A 99 10.16 10.09 7.49
C TYR A 99 9.53 11.35 6.92
N ASP A 100 10.19 12.49 7.10
CA ASP A 100 9.89 13.69 6.32
C ASP A 100 10.44 13.53 4.89
N LEU A 101 9.77 14.16 3.91
CA LEU A 101 10.21 14.11 2.51
C LEU A 101 11.66 14.62 2.36
N LYS A 102 12.00 15.72 3.03
CA LYS A 102 13.34 16.31 2.98
C LYS A 102 14.41 15.37 3.52
N GLU A 103 14.06 14.55 4.52
CA GLU A 103 14.98 13.55 5.07
C GLU A 103 15.20 12.41 4.09
N ILE A 104 14.14 11.93 3.43
CA ILE A 104 14.26 10.96 2.33
C ILE A 104 15.18 11.52 1.23
N GLU A 105 14.90 12.74 0.75
CA GLU A 105 15.66 13.37 -0.33
C GLU A 105 17.16 13.54 -0.01
N THR A 106 17.47 13.87 1.25
CA THR A 106 18.86 14.13 1.67
C THR A 106 19.59 12.85 2.05
N ASN A 107 18.92 11.91 2.71
CA ASN A 107 19.54 10.78 3.41
C ASN A 107 19.13 9.41 2.87
N PHE A 108 18.50 9.32 1.68
CA PHE A 108 17.94 8.08 1.14
C PHE A 108 18.88 6.87 1.27
N ARG A 109 20.17 7.01 0.92
CA ARG A 109 21.14 5.90 0.98
C ARG A 109 21.31 5.33 2.40
N SER A 110 21.37 6.22 3.40
CA SER A 110 21.50 5.84 4.82
C SER A 110 20.22 5.23 5.36
N ILE A 111 19.07 5.81 4.99
CA ILE A 111 17.75 5.27 5.35
C ILE A 111 17.56 3.89 4.72
N LYS A 112 17.91 3.73 3.44
CA LYS A 112 17.81 2.46 2.73
C LYS A 112 18.64 1.39 3.42
N SER A 113 19.92 1.64 3.72
CA SER A 113 20.79 0.64 4.37
C SER A 113 20.35 0.28 5.79
N LYS A 114 19.63 1.18 6.48
CA LYS A 114 19.06 0.90 7.81
C LYS A 114 17.92 -0.13 7.76
N HIS A 115 17.11 -0.13 6.70
CA HIS A 115 15.90 -0.96 6.61
C HIS A 115 16.04 -2.15 5.66
N ILE A 116 16.86 -2.02 4.63
CA ILE A 116 17.03 -2.98 3.54
C ILE A 116 18.50 -3.39 3.49
N LYS A 117 18.75 -4.68 3.71
CA LYS A 117 20.09 -5.29 3.68
C LYS A 117 20.52 -5.64 2.26
#